data_AF-A0A3N4V186-F1
#
_entry.id   AF-A0A3N4V186-F1
#
_cell.length_a   1.000
_cell.length_b   1.000
_cell.length_c   1.000
_cell.angle_alpha   90.00
_cell.angle_beta   90.00
_cell.angle_gamma   90.00
#
_symmetry.space_group_name_H-M   'P 1'
#
loop_
_entity.id
_entity.type
_entity.pdbx_description
1 polymer ?
#
loop_
_entity_poly.entity_id
_entity_poly.type
_entity_poly.pdbx_seq_one_letter_code
_entity_poly.pdbx_strand_id
1 'polypeptide(L)'
;MPRLPLPRRGFLSLLLAAAASAHAANPTVEIIAFAHPPVLNALQPLRDWLGQQGKRVRWIETDMESPAGAQRLRALGITSHTPLVILVDGRYAHTRADGSTLALIGFPSSGGGPGWTIEDAKAIITRAIAGTHPASP
;
A
#
# COMPACT_ATOMS: atom_id res chain seq x y z
N MET A 1 51.80 53.26 21.74
CA MET A 1 51.36 52.74 20.44
C MET A 1 50.45 51.53 20.68
N PRO A 2 49.11 51.65 20.69
CA PRO A 2 48.23 50.49 20.81
C PRO A 2 47.95 49.86 19.44
N ARG A 3 48.04 48.53 19.34
CA ARG A 3 47.71 47.73 18.15
C ARG A 3 46.18 47.56 18.04
N LEU A 4 45.62 47.89 16.88
CA LEU A 4 44.23 47.61 16.50
C LEU A 4 44.04 46.10 16.19
N PRO A 5 42.93 45.46 16.60
CA PRO A 5 42.59 44.12 16.17
C PRO A 5 41.88 44.11 14.81
N LEU A 6 42.25 43.15 13.96
CA LEU A 6 41.61 42.88 12.67
C LEU A 6 40.22 42.23 12.85
N PRO A 7 39.24 42.51 11.98
CA PRO A 7 37.92 41.90 12.05
C PRO A 7 37.95 40.45 11.53
N ARG A 8 37.46 39.52 12.36
CA ARG A 8 37.19 38.12 11.98
C ARG A 8 36.07 38.10 10.95
N ARG A 9 36.41 37.74 9.70
CA ARG A 9 35.45 37.44 8.63
C ARG A 9 34.67 36.17 8.99
N GLY A 10 33.41 36.33 9.38
CA GLY A 10 32.47 35.22 9.52
C GLY A 10 32.09 34.70 8.14
N PHE A 11 32.44 33.43 7.86
CA PHE A 11 31.88 32.69 6.74
C PHE A 11 30.45 32.28 7.11
N LEU A 12 29.46 32.96 6.55
CA LEU A 12 28.06 32.54 6.62
C LEU A 12 27.84 31.47 5.54
N SER A 13 27.99 30.20 5.90
CA SER A 13 27.64 29.08 5.02
C SER A 13 26.12 28.97 4.90
N LEU A 14 25.58 29.44 3.78
CA LEU A 14 24.18 29.26 3.41
C LEU A 14 23.97 27.80 2.97
N LEU A 15 23.46 26.97 3.88
CA LEU A 15 22.98 25.62 3.56
C LEU A 15 21.68 25.75 2.75
N LEU A 16 21.79 25.72 1.42
CA LEU A 16 20.65 25.47 0.54
C LEU A 16 20.18 24.03 0.78
N ALA A 17 19.13 23.85 1.57
CA ALA A 17 18.41 22.58 1.65
C ALA A 17 17.67 22.37 0.32
N ALA A 18 18.28 21.63 -0.59
CA ALA A 18 17.57 21.07 -1.73
C ALA A 18 16.54 20.06 -1.19
N ALA A 19 15.29 20.48 -1.05
CA ALA A 19 14.17 19.59 -0.85
C ALA A 19 14.05 18.74 -2.12
N ALA A 20 14.75 17.61 -2.15
CA ALA A 20 14.54 16.60 -3.16
C ALA A 20 13.07 16.19 -3.08
N SER A 21 12.29 16.60 -4.08
CA SER A 21 10.93 16.11 -4.26
C SER A 21 11.05 14.63 -4.62
N ALA A 22 11.10 13.77 -3.60
CA ALA A 22 10.97 12.34 -3.79
C ALA A 22 9.59 12.12 -4.42
N HIS A 23 9.56 11.91 -5.74
CA HIS A 23 8.37 11.36 -6.38
C HIS A 23 8.17 9.99 -5.75
N ALA A 24 7.17 9.89 -4.86
CA ALA A 24 6.77 8.62 -4.31
C ALA A 24 6.44 7.69 -5.48
N ALA A 25 7.03 6.49 -5.48
CA ALA A 25 6.70 5.48 -6.47
C ALA A 25 5.18 5.25 -6.47
N ASN A 26 4.60 4.93 -7.62
CA ASN A 26 3.18 4.57 -7.67
C ASN A 26 2.93 3.40 -6.70
N PRO A 27 1.83 3.43 -5.93
CA PRO A 27 1.52 2.37 -4.98
C PRO A 27 1.43 1.03 -5.69
N THR A 28 1.82 -0.02 -4.97
CA THR A 28 1.74 -1.40 -5.46
C THR A 28 0.57 -2.13 -4.83
N VAL A 29 -0.24 -2.78 -5.66
CA VAL A 29 -1.28 -3.71 -5.24
C VAL A 29 -0.85 -5.13 -5.62
N GLU A 30 -0.76 -6.02 -4.64
CA GLU A 30 -0.48 -7.44 -4.87
C GLU A 30 -1.73 -8.24 -4.54
N ILE A 31 -2.19 -9.07 -5.47
CA ILE A 31 -3.27 -10.04 -5.26
C ILE A 31 -2.64 -11.43 -5.24
N ILE A 32 -2.76 -12.14 -4.13
CA ILE A 32 -2.35 -13.54 -4.02
C ILE A 32 -3.62 -14.36 -3.81
N ALA A 33 -4.01 -15.16 -4.79
CA ALA A 33 -5.33 -15.75 -4.83
C ALA A 33 -5.30 -17.14 -5.48
N PHE A 34 -6.20 -18.03 -5.06
CA PHE A 34 -6.45 -19.27 -5.81
C PHE A 34 -6.98 -18.95 -7.21
N ALA A 35 -6.46 -19.64 -8.21
CA ALA A 35 -6.91 -19.54 -9.60
C ALA A 35 -8.16 -20.40 -9.87
N HIS A 36 -9.22 -20.25 -9.07
CA HIS A 36 -10.46 -21.05 -9.18
C HIS A 36 -11.72 -20.17 -9.22
N PRO A 37 -12.82 -20.63 -9.86
CA PRO A 37 -13.96 -19.77 -10.22
C PRO A 37 -14.55 -18.93 -9.09
N PRO A 38 -14.77 -19.44 -7.85
CA PRO A 38 -15.33 -18.61 -6.78
C PRO A 38 -14.47 -17.39 -6.45
N VAL A 39 -13.15 -17.57 -6.36
CA VAL A 39 -12.19 -16.49 -6.05
C VAL A 39 -12.06 -15.52 -7.22
N LEU A 40 -12.00 -16.06 -8.44
CA LEU A 40 -11.96 -15.24 -9.66
C LEU A 40 -13.19 -14.33 -9.75
N ASN A 41 -14.39 -14.87 -9.54
CA ASN A 41 -15.64 -14.10 -9.61
C ASN A 41 -15.72 -13.04 -8.51
N ALA A 42 -15.32 -13.38 -7.28
CA ALA A 42 -15.33 -12.43 -6.16
C ALA A 42 -14.38 -11.25 -6.38
N LEU A 43 -13.25 -11.46 -7.07
CA LEU A 43 -12.26 -10.42 -7.35
C LEU A 43 -12.54 -9.63 -8.64
N GLN A 44 -13.41 -10.11 -9.52
CA GLN A 44 -13.65 -9.48 -10.82
C GLN A 44 -13.97 -7.97 -10.71
N PRO A 45 -14.86 -7.50 -9.81
CA PRO A 45 -15.15 -6.08 -9.67
C PRO A 45 -13.93 -5.23 -9.28
N LEU A 46 -12.99 -5.80 -8.51
CA LEU A 46 -11.75 -5.11 -8.15
C LEU A 46 -10.76 -5.11 -9.31
N ARG A 47 -10.63 -6.21 -10.05
CA ARG A 47 -9.76 -6.29 -11.25
C ARG A 47 -10.20 -5.31 -12.32
N ASP A 48 -11.49 -5.24 -12.60
CA ASP A 48 -12.06 -4.30 -13.57
C ASP A 48 -11.75 -2.85 -13.18
N TRP A 49 -11.90 -2.53 -11.89
CA TRP A 49 -11.59 -1.20 -11.37
C TRP A 49 -10.08 -0.89 -11.39
N LEU A 50 -9.22 -1.85 -11.04
CA LEU A 50 -7.76 -1.73 -11.11
C LEU A 50 -7.30 -1.46 -12.55
N GLY A 51 -7.90 -2.14 -13.53
CA GLY A 51 -7.65 -1.92 -14.96
C GLY A 51 -7.92 -0.47 -15.40
N GLN A 52 -8.84 0.24 -14.74
CA GLN A 52 -9.17 1.63 -15.04
C GLN A 52 -8.19 2.64 -14.42
N GLN A 53 -7.34 2.23 -13.47
CA GLN A 53 -6.41 3.15 -12.80
C GLN A 53 -5.19 3.51 -13.65
N GLY A 54 -4.95 2.79 -14.75
CA GLY A 54 -3.83 3.02 -15.65
C GLY A 54 -2.50 2.93 -14.92
N LYS A 55 -1.65 3.95 -15.09
CA LYS A 55 -0.31 3.99 -14.47
C LYS A 55 -0.31 4.49 -13.01
N ARG A 56 -1.46 4.87 -12.45
CA ARG A 56 -1.54 5.44 -11.09
C ARG A 56 -1.27 4.41 -9.99
N VAL A 57 -1.42 3.13 -10.32
CA VAL A 57 -1.15 2.00 -9.43
C VAL A 57 -0.45 0.92 -10.24
N ARG A 58 0.56 0.29 -9.65
CA ARG A 58 1.12 -0.94 -10.19
C ARG A 58 0.38 -2.09 -9.53
N TRP A 59 -0.27 -2.97 -10.27
CA TRP A 59 -0.87 -4.16 -9.67
C TRP A 59 -0.31 -5.45 -10.28
N ILE A 60 -0.16 -6.45 -9.45
CA ILE A 60 0.30 -7.79 -9.81
C ILE A 60 -0.62 -8.83 -9.19
N GLU A 61 -0.79 -9.94 -9.89
CA GLU A 61 -1.55 -11.08 -9.40
C GLU A 61 -0.65 -12.33 -9.42
N THR A 62 -0.67 -13.10 -8.34
CA THR A 62 0.12 -14.31 -8.15
C THR A 62 -0.81 -15.44 -7.75
N ASP A 63 -0.72 -16.54 -8.49
CA ASP A 63 -1.41 -17.78 -8.10
C ASP A 63 -0.88 -18.26 -6.74
N MET A 64 -1.80 -18.42 -5.80
CA MET A 64 -1.51 -18.86 -4.44
C MET A 64 -0.91 -20.27 -4.38
N GLU A 65 -1.25 -21.14 -5.33
CA GLU A 65 -0.74 -22.52 -5.39
C GLU A 65 0.65 -22.62 -6.01
N SER A 66 1.11 -21.55 -6.67
CA SER A 66 2.45 -21.50 -7.21
C SER A 66 3.51 -21.46 -6.09
N PRO A 67 4.75 -21.92 -6.36
CA PRO A 67 5.86 -21.77 -5.40
C PRO A 67 6.08 -20.32 -4.96
N ALA A 68 5.88 -19.35 -5.86
CA ALA A 68 6.00 -17.93 -5.56
C ALA A 68 4.89 -17.44 -4.61
N GLY A 69 3.64 -17.86 -4.84
CA GLY A 69 2.51 -17.57 -3.96
C GLY A 69 2.71 -18.15 -2.56
N ALA A 70 3.11 -19.42 -2.49
CA ALA A 70 3.41 -20.09 -1.22
C ALA A 70 4.55 -19.41 -0.45
N GLN A 71 5.63 -19.02 -1.13
CA GLN A 71 6.74 -18.28 -0.52
C GLN A 71 6.27 -16.91 0.00
N ARG A 72 5.47 -16.19 -0.79
CA ARG A 72 4.96 -14.87 -0.40
C ARG A 72 4.04 -14.94 0.81
N LEU A 73 3.13 -15.90 0.88
CA LEU A 73 2.27 -16.11 2.06
C LEU A 73 3.08 -16.43 3.33
N ARG A 74 4.10 -17.29 3.22
CA ARG A 74 5.01 -17.58 4.33
C ARG A 74 5.72 -16.32 4.83
N ALA A 75 6.19 -15.46 3.92
CA ALA A 75 6.82 -14.19 4.27
C ALA A 75 5.86 -13.22 4.98
N LEU A 76 4.55 -13.36 4.76
CA LEU A 76 3.51 -12.58 5.42
C LEU A 76 3.03 -13.20 6.74
N GLY A 77 3.56 -14.37 7.13
CA GLY A 77 3.12 -15.10 8.31
C GLY A 77 1.71 -15.70 8.19
N ILE A 78 1.18 -15.82 6.97
CA ILE A 78 -0.17 -16.34 6.73
C ILE A 78 -0.09 -17.86 6.64
N THR A 79 -0.64 -18.54 7.65
CA THR A 79 -0.58 -20.01 7.79
C THR A 79 -1.94 -20.69 7.71
N SER A 80 -3.04 -19.93 7.83
CA SER A 80 -4.40 -20.42 7.65
C SER A 80 -4.72 -20.66 6.18
N HIS A 81 -5.66 -21.57 5.89
CA HIS A 81 -6.22 -21.74 4.55
C HIS A 81 -7.08 -20.52 4.19
N THR A 82 -6.44 -19.51 3.61
CA THR A 82 -7.08 -18.26 3.23
C THR A 82 -7.19 -18.22 1.70
N PRO A 83 -8.39 -18.04 1.12
CA PRO A 83 -8.58 -18.17 -0.32
C PRO A 83 -7.98 -17.03 -1.17
N LEU A 84 -7.75 -15.87 -0.55
CA LEU A 84 -7.13 -14.71 -1.19
C LEU A 84 -6.52 -13.77 -0.15
N VAL A 85 -5.48 -13.05 -0.54
CA VAL A 85 -4.85 -11.97 0.22
C VAL A 85 -4.57 -10.81 -0.75
N ILE A 86 -4.94 -9.60 -0.35
CA ILE A 86 -4.61 -8.38 -1.11
C ILE A 86 -3.68 -7.53 -0.26
N LEU A 87 -2.57 -7.11 -0.85
CA LEU A 87 -1.63 -6.19 -0.24
C LEU A 87 -1.67 -4.87 -0.97
N VAL A 88 -1.62 -3.78 -0.21
CA VAL A 88 -1.36 -2.42 -0.71
C VAL A 88 -0.08 -1.97 -0.04
N ASP A 89 0.93 -1.66 -0.86
CA ASP A 89 2.30 -1.34 -0.44
C ASP A 89 2.88 -2.36 0.55
N GLY A 90 2.67 -3.64 0.25
CA GLY A 90 3.18 -4.76 1.05
C GLY A 90 2.43 -5.03 2.35
N ARG A 91 1.29 -4.38 2.59
CA ARG A 91 0.46 -4.57 3.79
C ARG A 91 -0.93 -5.07 3.43
N TYR A 92 -1.45 -6.05 4.17
CA TYR A 92 -2.84 -6.54 4.03
C TYR A 92 -3.78 -5.97 5.11
N ALA A 93 -3.25 -5.46 6.22
CA ALA A 93 -4.02 -4.83 7.29
C ALA A 93 -4.00 -3.31 7.15
N HIS A 94 -5.19 -2.70 7.18
CA HIS A 94 -5.42 -1.29 6.89
C HIS A 94 -6.46 -0.67 7.82
N THR A 95 -6.33 0.63 8.06
CA THR A 95 -7.34 1.41 8.78
C THR A 95 -8.40 1.91 7.80
N ARG A 96 -9.68 1.68 8.15
CA ARG A 96 -10.86 2.25 7.49
C ARG A 96 -10.96 3.75 7.78
N ALA A 97 -11.84 4.42 7.04
CA ALA A 97 -12.16 5.83 7.29
C ALA A 97 -12.77 6.09 8.67
N ASP A 98 -13.46 5.10 9.24
CA ASP A 98 -14.05 5.15 10.59
C ASP A 98 -13.04 4.86 11.72
N GLY A 99 -11.75 4.65 11.39
CA GLY A 99 -10.70 4.32 12.36
C GLY A 99 -10.62 2.84 12.74
N SER A 100 -11.56 1.99 12.31
CA SER A 100 -11.46 0.55 12.53
C SER A 100 -10.38 -0.09 11.66
N THR A 101 -9.79 -1.19 12.12
CA THR A 101 -8.81 -1.96 11.34
C THR A 101 -9.52 -3.09 10.62
N LEU A 102 -9.17 -3.31 9.36
CA LEU A 102 -9.55 -4.50 8.59
C LEU A 102 -8.33 -5.17 7.99
N ALA A 103 -8.47 -6.44 7.61
CA ALA A 103 -7.52 -7.15 6.78
C ALA A 103 -8.18 -7.50 5.44
N LEU A 104 -7.50 -7.22 4.33
CA LEU A 104 -7.91 -7.64 2.99
C LEU A 104 -7.51 -9.11 2.76
N ILE A 105 -8.09 -9.99 3.59
CA ILE A 105 -7.81 -11.42 3.68
C ILE A 105 -9.15 -12.17 3.59
N GLY A 106 -9.18 -13.24 2.79
CA GLY A 106 -10.40 -14.03 2.57
C GLY A 106 -11.40 -13.36 1.64
N PHE A 107 -12.55 -13.98 1.42
CA PHE A 107 -13.57 -13.45 0.50
C PHE A 107 -14.09 -12.07 0.95
N PRO A 108 -14.34 -11.14 0.01
CA PRO A 108 -15.04 -9.91 0.33
C PRO A 108 -16.47 -10.23 0.78
N SER A 109 -16.94 -9.50 1.78
CA SER A 109 -18.35 -9.49 2.18
C SER A 109 -19.20 -8.75 1.14
N SER A 110 -20.47 -9.14 1.02
CA SER A 110 -21.47 -8.49 0.17
C SER A 110 -22.03 -7.17 0.76
N GLY A 111 -21.45 -6.66 1.85
CA GLY A 111 -21.91 -5.49 2.60
C GLY A 111 -22.75 -5.85 3.83
N GLY A 112 -22.67 -5.03 4.88
CA GLY A 112 -23.49 -5.15 6.11
C GLY A 112 -23.07 -6.25 7.11
N GLY A 113 -22.01 -7.01 6.82
CA GLY A 113 -21.49 -8.08 7.70
C GLY A 113 -20.01 -7.89 8.08
N PRO A 114 -19.46 -8.76 8.94
CA PRO A 114 -18.05 -8.72 9.31
C PRO A 114 -17.14 -9.03 8.11
N GLY A 115 -15.99 -8.36 8.04
CA GLY A 115 -15.00 -8.53 6.97
C GLY A 115 -14.80 -7.25 6.14
N TRP A 116 -14.07 -7.39 5.05
CA TRP A 116 -13.80 -6.30 4.10
C TRP A 116 -14.76 -6.37 2.90
N THR A 117 -14.93 -5.28 2.17
CA THR A 117 -15.74 -5.18 0.95
C THR A 117 -14.89 -4.74 -0.24
N ILE A 118 -15.39 -4.91 -1.46
CA ILE A 118 -14.73 -4.34 -2.66
C ILE A 118 -14.52 -2.83 -2.52
N GLU A 119 -15.48 -2.12 -1.93
CA GLU A 119 -15.37 -0.67 -1.70
C GLU A 119 -14.30 -0.32 -0.65
N ASP A 120 -14.10 -1.15 0.37
CA ASP A 120 -12.97 -0.98 1.30
C ASP A 120 -11.62 -1.05 0.56
N ALA A 121 -11.43 -2.07 -0.28
CA ALA A 121 -10.21 -2.23 -1.06
C ALA A 121 -9.98 -1.03 -2.00
N LYS A 122 -11.02 -0.61 -2.75
CA LYS A 122 -10.95 0.57 -3.61
C LYS A 122 -10.60 1.83 -2.83
N ALA A 123 -11.22 2.04 -1.66
CA ALA A 123 -10.95 3.21 -0.83
C ALA A 123 -9.51 3.22 -0.30
N ILE A 124 -8.98 2.06 0.13
CA ILE A 124 -7.59 1.92 0.58
C ILE A 124 -6.63 2.23 -0.56
N ILE A 125 -6.84 1.65 -1.74
CA ILE A 125 -5.99 1.86 -2.92
C ILE A 125 -6.08 3.33 -3.39
N THR A 126 -7.27 3.94 -3.37
CA THR A 126 -7.46 5.36 -3.72
C THR A 126 -6.67 6.27 -2.79
N ARG A 127 -6.65 5.99 -1.49
CA ARG A 127 -5.84 6.72 -0.51
C ARG A 127 -4.34 6.54 -0.76
N ALA A 128 -3.90 5.33 -1.10
CA ALA A 128 -2.50 5.07 -1.46
C ALA A 128 -2.10 5.84 -2.73
N ILE A 129 -2.97 5.89 -3.75
CA ILE A 129 -2.76 6.68 -4.97
C ILE A 129 -2.66 8.19 -4.65
N ALA A 130 -3.43 8.67 -3.67
CA ALA A 130 -3.37 10.07 -3.22
C ALA A 130 -2.16 10.37 -2.32
N GLY A 131 -1.36 9.37 -1.95
CA GLY A 131 -0.25 9.53 -1.00
C GLY A 131 -0.70 9.78 0.45
N THR A 132 -1.97 9.51 0.76
CA THR A 132 -2.54 9.73 2.10
C THR A 132 -2.61 8.42 2.86
N HIS A 133 -1.71 8.21 3.83
CA HIS A 133 -1.88 7.16 4.83
C HIS A 133 -2.55 7.75 6.08
N PRO A 134 -3.54 7.07 6.69
CA PRO A 134 -3.96 7.44 8.04
C PRO A 134 -2.75 7.35 8.97
N ALA A 135 -2.64 8.30 9.90
CA ALA A 135 -1.58 8.28 10.91
C ALA A 135 -1.56 6.89 11.58
N SER A 136 -0.38 6.28 11.66
CA SER A 136 -0.24 5.04 12.43
C SER A 136 -0.62 5.33 13.89
N PRO A 137 -1.43 4.49 14.54
CA PRO A 137 -1.66 4.60 15.97
C PRO A 137 -0.35 4.44 16.76
#